data_AF-A0A7S2G319-F1
#
_entry.id   AF-A0A7S2G319-F1
#
_cell.length_a   1.000
_cell.length_b   1.000
_cell.length_c   1.000
_cell.angle_alpha   90.00
_cell.angle_beta   90.00
_cell.angle_gamma   90.00
#
_symmetry.space_group_name_H-M   'P 1'
#
loop_
_entity.id
_entity.type
_entity.pdbx_description
1 polymer ?
#
loop_
_entity_poly.entity_id
_entity_poly.type
_entity_poly.pdbx_seq_one_letter_code
_entity_poly.pdbx_strand_id
1 'polypeptide(L)'
;LEACVRPSMAREAVAALAAEWVEALGPRYVPLREPILEGCATLFRCLGEAASPACDQLLQAMAGLYSDVTIGAARPVLLASLGHAAKAVGPERFLATLPLKISTEDTSVDTSWLLAALRNHVAKAPLAHFGSYFIPLTQWLEKRAAELDADKRDIEARNLRNLHEQVWALLPGYCASARDVADALPPIARLMGVALAEKPEVRSHVLQGLTLLIMSARSRKEPTPSKDGLGIEMALAADAQAALATVGRFGKNFLPLLFNVHQAEPTGKRPIIQEAVRAVASVTPAATVA
;
A
#
# COMPACT_ATOMS: atom_id res chain seq x y z
N LEU A 1 -19.33 12.53 -14.88
CA LEU A 1 -18.50 12.84 -13.68
C LEU A 1 -17.17 13.48 -14.07
N GLU A 2 -16.36 12.83 -14.92
CA GLU A 2 -15.00 13.31 -15.25
C GLU A 2 -14.95 14.72 -15.83
N ALA A 3 -15.98 15.18 -16.55
CA ALA A 3 -16.05 16.54 -17.06
C ALA A 3 -16.38 17.61 -15.99
N CYS A 4 -17.06 17.24 -14.89
CA CYS A 4 -17.69 18.18 -13.98
C CYS A 4 -17.10 18.16 -12.55
N VAL A 5 -16.53 17.04 -12.12
CA VAL A 5 -15.98 16.89 -10.77
C VAL A 5 -14.52 17.29 -10.75
N ARG A 6 -14.15 18.18 -9.82
CA ARG A 6 -12.78 18.66 -9.63
C ARG A 6 -12.43 18.73 -8.15
N PRO A 7 -11.14 18.59 -7.76
CA PRO A 7 -10.71 18.77 -6.38
C PRO A 7 -11.00 20.17 -5.81
N SER A 8 -11.18 21.18 -6.67
CA SER A 8 -11.45 22.57 -6.30
C SER A 8 -12.94 22.87 -5.99
N MET A 9 -13.83 21.88 -6.14
CA MET A 9 -15.24 22.07 -5.82
C MET A 9 -15.44 22.41 -4.33
N ALA A 10 -16.47 23.22 -4.05
CA ALA A 10 -16.87 23.49 -2.68
C ALA A 10 -17.22 22.18 -1.96
N ARG A 11 -16.71 22.02 -0.74
CA ARG A 11 -16.86 20.78 0.05
C ARG A 11 -18.32 20.42 0.27
N GLU A 12 -19.18 21.41 0.44
CA GLU A 12 -20.62 21.25 0.64
C GLU A 12 -21.30 20.66 -0.61
N ALA A 13 -20.86 21.07 -1.81
CA ALA A 13 -21.35 20.50 -3.07
C ALA A 13 -20.86 19.06 -3.26
N VAL A 14 -19.61 18.76 -2.87
CA VAL A 14 -19.07 17.38 -2.89
C VAL A 14 -19.84 16.49 -1.91
N ALA A 15 -20.13 16.98 -0.70
CA ALA A 15 -20.89 16.25 0.30
C ALA A 15 -22.34 15.98 -0.15
N ALA A 16 -23.01 16.97 -0.76
CA ALA A 16 -24.34 16.78 -1.33
C ALA A 16 -24.32 15.72 -2.44
N LEU A 17 -23.34 15.77 -3.35
CA LEU A 17 -23.19 14.75 -4.38
C LEU A 17 -22.92 13.36 -3.78
N ALA A 18 -22.07 13.26 -2.75
CA ALA A 18 -21.79 12.01 -2.06
C ALA A 18 -23.04 11.42 -1.39
N ALA A 19 -23.92 12.27 -0.83
CA ALA A 19 -25.19 11.84 -0.25
C ALA A 19 -26.12 11.22 -1.30
N GLU A 20 -26.23 11.82 -2.49
CA GLU A 20 -27.00 11.23 -3.61
C GLU A 20 -26.46 9.85 -4.02
N TRP A 21 -25.13 9.67 -4.00
CA TRP A 21 -24.51 8.35 -4.25
C TRP A 21 -24.81 7.34 -3.14
N VAL A 22 -24.87 7.78 -1.87
CA VAL A 22 -25.29 6.90 -0.75
C VAL A 22 -26.71 6.40 -0.97
N GLU A 23 -27.64 7.29 -1.33
CA GLU A 23 -29.03 6.91 -1.65
C GLU A 23 -29.10 5.96 -2.85
N ALA A 24 -28.26 6.17 -3.87
CA ALA A 24 -28.14 5.28 -5.01
C ALA A 24 -27.61 3.87 -4.63
N LEU A 25 -26.85 3.73 -3.54
CA LEU A 25 -26.47 2.43 -2.99
C LEU A 25 -27.61 1.75 -2.20
N GLY A 26 -28.80 2.37 -2.12
CA GLY A 26 -29.98 1.77 -1.50
C GLY A 26 -30.50 0.50 -2.21
N PRO A 27 -31.41 -0.25 -1.57
CA PRO A 27 -31.95 -1.50 -2.09
C PRO A 27 -32.77 -1.33 -3.39
N ARG A 28 -33.27 -0.12 -3.66
CA ARG A 28 -34.03 0.21 -4.88
C ARG A 28 -33.21 0.01 -6.16
N TYR A 29 -31.90 0.16 -6.09
CA TYR A 29 -31.01 0.17 -7.26
C TYR A 29 -30.07 -1.04 -7.31
N VAL A 30 -30.42 -2.15 -6.64
CA VAL A 30 -29.67 -3.42 -6.72
C VAL A 30 -29.33 -3.84 -8.17
N PRO A 31 -30.24 -3.74 -9.16
CA PRO A 31 -29.90 -4.09 -10.55
C PRO A 31 -28.85 -3.18 -11.20
N LEU A 32 -28.62 -1.98 -10.65
CA LEU A 32 -27.67 -0.98 -11.15
C LEU A 32 -26.41 -0.89 -10.27
N ARG A 33 -26.16 -1.90 -9.43
CA ARG A 33 -25.08 -1.88 -8.43
C ARG A 33 -23.70 -1.64 -9.04
N GLU A 34 -23.36 -2.37 -10.10
CA GLU A 34 -22.05 -2.27 -10.77
C GLU A 34 -21.79 -0.86 -11.32
N PRO A 35 -22.65 -0.28 -12.19
CA PRO A 35 -22.39 1.07 -12.71
C PRO A 35 -22.42 2.13 -11.60
N ILE A 36 -23.17 1.93 -10.52
CA ILE A 36 -23.17 2.86 -9.38
C ILE A 36 -21.82 2.84 -8.66
N LEU A 37 -21.26 1.65 -8.40
CA LEU A 37 -19.94 1.50 -7.79
C LEU A 37 -18.83 2.07 -8.67
N GLU A 38 -18.89 1.85 -9.98
CA GLU A 38 -17.96 2.47 -10.95
C GLU A 38 -18.07 4.01 -10.96
N GLY A 39 -19.29 4.54 -10.81
CA GLY A 39 -19.54 5.96 -10.60
C GLY A 39 -18.87 6.49 -9.33
N CYS A 40 -19.01 5.78 -8.21
CA CYS A 40 -18.33 6.10 -6.95
C CYS A 40 -16.81 6.07 -7.11
N ALA A 41 -16.25 5.04 -7.73
CA ALA A 41 -14.81 4.95 -8.02
C ALA A 41 -14.33 6.15 -8.84
N THR A 42 -15.11 6.56 -9.85
CA THR A 42 -14.82 7.73 -10.68
C THR A 42 -14.88 9.04 -9.88
N LEU A 43 -15.85 9.18 -8.99
CA LEU A 43 -15.95 10.32 -8.08
C LEU A 43 -14.68 10.46 -7.22
N PHE A 44 -14.24 9.39 -6.56
CA PHE A 44 -13.00 9.39 -5.77
C PHE A 44 -11.78 9.71 -6.63
N ARG A 45 -11.64 9.09 -7.81
CA ARG A 45 -10.53 9.40 -8.74
C ARG A 45 -10.49 10.89 -9.12
N CYS A 46 -11.64 11.51 -9.37
CA CYS A 46 -11.73 12.92 -9.76
C CYS A 46 -11.40 13.89 -8.61
N LEU A 47 -11.80 13.55 -7.39
CA LEU A 47 -11.61 14.40 -6.21
C LEU A 47 -10.21 14.24 -5.58
N GLY A 48 -9.61 13.05 -5.68
CA GLY A 48 -8.32 12.77 -5.04
C GLY A 48 -8.41 12.90 -3.52
N GLU A 49 -7.48 13.66 -2.94
CA GLU A 49 -7.46 13.92 -1.48
C GLU A 49 -8.65 14.76 -1.01
N ALA A 50 -9.22 15.59 -1.87
CA ALA A 50 -10.38 16.43 -1.54
C ALA A 50 -11.66 15.60 -1.31
N ALA A 51 -11.65 14.30 -1.63
CA ALA A 51 -12.75 13.40 -1.33
C ALA A 51 -12.95 13.20 0.17
N SER A 52 -11.90 13.32 0.99
CA SER A 52 -12.01 13.20 2.44
C SER A 52 -11.91 14.57 3.11
N PRO A 53 -12.85 14.96 4.00
CA PRO A 53 -13.86 14.09 4.62
C PRO A 53 -15.23 14.04 3.91
N ALA A 54 -15.40 14.78 2.81
CA ALA A 54 -16.72 15.00 2.20
C ALA A 54 -17.44 13.72 1.72
N CYS A 55 -16.70 12.68 1.36
CA CYS A 55 -17.18 11.39 0.87
C CYS A 55 -16.99 10.25 1.89
N ASP A 56 -16.67 10.54 3.16
CA ASP A 56 -16.39 9.48 4.15
C ASP A 56 -17.63 8.62 4.43
N GLN A 57 -18.83 9.23 4.45
CA GLN A 57 -20.10 8.49 4.58
C GLN A 57 -20.37 7.59 3.37
N LEU A 58 -20.05 8.06 2.16
CA LEU A 58 -20.14 7.24 0.95
C LEU A 58 -19.17 6.05 1.01
N LEU A 59 -17.94 6.27 1.48
CA LEU A 59 -16.96 5.21 1.67
C LEU A 59 -17.45 4.15 2.68
N GLN A 60 -18.06 4.58 3.79
CA GLN A 60 -18.68 3.69 4.78
C GLN A 60 -19.87 2.93 4.22
N ALA A 61 -20.75 3.60 3.45
CA ALA A 61 -21.88 2.96 2.79
C ALA A 61 -21.43 1.89 1.79
N MET A 62 -20.42 2.18 0.98
CA MET A 62 -19.80 1.19 0.08
C MET A 62 -19.28 -0.02 0.86
N ALA A 63 -18.53 0.19 1.94
CA ALA A 63 -18.01 -0.90 2.76
C ALA A 63 -19.11 -1.75 3.39
N GLY A 64 -20.22 -1.14 3.81
CA GLY A 64 -21.40 -1.83 4.34
C GLY A 64 -22.02 -2.84 3.37
N LEU A 65 -21.88 -2.61 2.05
CA LEU A 65 -22.37 -3.54 1.03
C LEU A 65 -21.57 -4.84 0.94
N TYR A 66 -20.37 -4.92 1.55
CA TYR A 66 -19.58 -6.15 1.50
C TYR A 66 -20.29 -7.33 2.20
N SER A 67 -21.01 -7.01 3.29
CA SER A 67 -21.82 -7.97 4.05
C SER A 67 -23.22 -8.20 3.46
N ASP A 68 -23.62 -7.42 2.45
CA ASP A 68 -24.93 -7.53 1.82
C ASP A 68 -24.97 -8.73 0.85
N VAL A 69 -25.90 -9.66 1.06
CA VAL A 69 -26.09 -10.84 0.20
C VAL A 69 -26.47 -10.47 -1.23
N THR A 70 -27.08 -9.29 -1.44
CA THR A 70 -27.48 -8.79 -2.75
C THR A 70 -26.32 -8.27 -3.58
N ILE A 71 -25.12 -8.11 -3.00
CA ILE A 71 -23.95 -7.66 -3.77
C ILE A 71 -23.58 -8.65 -4.87
N GLY A 72 -23.77 -9.96 -4.62
CA GLY A 72 -23.57 -11.03 -5.61
C GLY A 72 -22.32 -10.84 -6.48
N ALA A 73 -22.55 -10.78 -7.79
CA ALA A 73 -21.51 -10.63 -8.81
C ALA A 73 -20.79 -9.27 -8.79
N ALA A 74 -21.36 -8.24 -8.17
CA ALA A 74 -20.76 -6.90 -8.08
C ALA A 74 -19.67 -6.79 -7.00
N ARG A 75 -19.42 -7.86 -6.22
CA ARG A 75 -18.41 -7.85 -5.14
C ARG A 75 -16.99 -7.49 -5.61
N PRO A 76 -16.48 -7.98 -6.76
CA PRO A 76 -15.19 -7.55 -7.28
C PRO A 76 -15.16 -6.06 -7.65
N VAL A 77 -16.26 -5.54 -8.21
CA VAL A 77 -16.41 -4.11 -8.54
C VAL A 77 -16.42 -3.26 -7.27
N LEU A 78 -17.07 -3.73 -6.20
CA LEU A 78 -17.02 -3.09 -4.89
C LEU A 78 -15.60 -3.00 -4.35
N LEU A 79 -14.86 -4.11 -4.34
CA LEU A 79 -13.46 -4.13 -3.88
C LEU A 79 -12.57 -3.20 -4.70
N ALA A 80 -12.72 -3.22 -6.03
CA ALA A 80 -12.00 -2.30 -6.91
C ALA A 80 -12.36 -0.84 -6.62
N SER A 81 -13.64 -0.53 -6.39
CA SER A 81 -14.11 0.83 -6.13
C SER A 81 -13.60 1.36 -4.79
N LEU A 82 -13.58 0.53 -3.75
CA LEU A 82 -12.93 0.83 -2.47
C LEU A 82 -11.42 1.02 -2.62
N GLY A 83 -10.77 0.21 -3.46
CA GLY A 83 -9.37 0.40 -3.84
C GLY A 83 -9.12 1.77 -4.49
N HIS A 84 -9.94 2.17 -5.47
CA HIS A 84 -9.83 3.49 -6.08
C HIS A 84 -10.03 4.63 -5.08
N ALA A 85 -10.94 4.47 -4.12
CA ALA A 85 -11.09 5.39 -3.00
C ALA A 85 -9.81 5.48 -2.16
N ALA A 86 -9.25 4.33 -1.74
CA ALA A 86 -7.99 4.28 -0.99
C ALA A 86 -6.82 4.94 -1.75
N LYS A 87 -6.72 4.72 -3.06
CA LYS A 87 -5.71 5.34 -3.92
C LYS A 87 -5.85 6.85 -4.00
N ALA A 88 -7.09 7.35 -4.01
CA ALA A 88 -7.39 8.77 -4.10
C ALA A 88 -7.06 9.53 -2.82
N VAL A 89 -7.47 9.00 -1.66
CA VAL A 89 -7.32 9.68 -0.36
C VAL A 89 -6.04 9.30 0.41
N GLY A 90 -5.39 8.19 0.01
CA GLY A 90 -4.26 7.60 0.71
C GLY A 90 -4.71 6.58 1.77
N PRO A 91 -3.90 5.53 2.02
CA PRO A 91 -4.28 4.41 2.88
C PRO A 91 -4.48 4.80 4.35
N GLU A 92 -3.76 5.80 4.85
CA GLU A 92 -3.90 6.29 6.23
C GLU A 92 -5.29 6.88 6.48
N ARG A 93 -5.73 7.82 5.62
CA ARG A 93 -7.08 8.41 5.72
C ARG A 93 -8.16 7.36 5.46
N PHE A 94 -7.94 6.48 4.48
CA PHE A 94 -8.85 5.38 4.20
C PHE A 94 -9.07 4.49 5.43
N LEU A 95 -8.01 4.08 6.12
CA LEU A 95 -8.10 3.23 7.30
C LEU A 95 -8.59 3.97 8.55
N ALA A 96 -8.41 5.28 8.63
CA ALA A 96 -9.06 6.09 9.65
C ALA A 96 -10.60 6.07 9.52
N THR A 97 -11.12 6.03 8.28
CA THR A 97 -12.56 5.94 7.99
C THR A 97 -13.07 4.49 8.05
N LEU A 98 -12.29 3.54 7.55
CA LEU A 98 -12.58 2.10 7.49
C LEU A 98 -11.48 1.30 8.22
N PRO A 99 -11.55 1.19 9.56
CA PRO A 99 -10.50 0.55 10.34
C PRO A 99 -10.41 -0.94 10.06
N LEU A 100 -9.19 -1.44 9.88
CA LEU A 100 -8.91 -2.86 9.74
C LEU A 100 -9.08 -3.57 11.09
N LYS A 101 -10.04 -4.48 11.15
CA LYS A 101 -10.35 -5.36 12.29
C LYS A 101 -10.17 -6.79 11.83
N ILE A 102 -9.35 -7.54 12.57
CA ILE A 102 -9.08 -8.96 12.28
C ILE A 102 -9.63 -9.76 13.46
N SER A 103 -10.58 -10.65 13.16
CA SER A 103 -11.19 -11.55 14.14
C SER A 103 -10.68 -12.97 13.97
N THR A 104 -10.50 -13.68 15.09
CA THR A 104 -10.38 -15.14 15.12
C THR A 104 -11.63 -15.81 15.68
N GLU A 105 -12.69 -15.04 15.92
CA GLU A 105 -13.96 -15.47 16.49
C GLU A 105 -15.11 -15.13 15.54
N ASP A 106 -16.06 -16.05 15.36
CA ASP A 106 -17.15 -15.95 14.39
C ASP A 106 -18.15 -14.82 14.67
N THR A 107 -18.19 -14.30 15.90
CA THR A 107 -19.17 -13.31 16.36
C THR A 107 -18.70 -11.86 16.21
N SER A 108 -17.45 -11.63 15.79
CA SER A 108 -16.85 -10.30 15.76
C SER A 108 -16.76 -9.75 14.34
N VAL A 109 -16.81 -8.41 14.22
CA VAL A 109 -16.76 -7.72 12.92
C VAL A 109 -15.37 -7.88 12.32
N ASP A 110 -15.26 -8.69 11.26
CA ASP A 110 -14.03 -8.85 10.48
C ASP A 110 -14.05 -7.98 9.22
N THR A 111 -13.00 -7.19 9.05
CA THR A 111 -12.76 -6.33 7.87
C THR A 111 -11.41 -6.64 7.21
N SER A 112 -10.82 -7.80 7.51
CA SER A 112 -9.58 -8.31 6.90
C SER A 112 -9.61 -8.27 5.36
N TRP A 113 -10.78 -8.41 4.76
CA TRP A 113 -11.02 -8.28 3.32
C TRP A 113 -10.63 -6.90 2.74
N LEU A 114 -10.52 -5.85 3.55
CA LEU A 114 -10.01 -4.54 3.13
C LEU A 114 -8.58 -4.62 2.60
N LEU A 115 -7.77 -5.60 3.04
CA LEU A 115 -6.43 -5.85 2.50
C LEU A 115 -6.49 -6.17 0.99
N ALA A 116 -7.52 -6.91 0.55
CA ALA A 116 -7.73 -7.22 -0.85
C ALA A 116 -8.10 -5.97 -1.67
N ALA A 117 -8.87 -5.05 -1.10
CA ALA A 117 -9.18 -3.76 -1.74
C ALA A 117 -7.95 -2.85 -1.84
N LEU A 118 -7.12 -2.82 -0.78
CA LEU A 118 -5.88 -2.03 -0.75
C LEU A 118 -4.80 -2.56 -1.70
N ARG A 119 -4.79 -3.87 -1.98
CA ARG A 119 -3.83 -4.49 -2.89
C ARG A 119 -3.83 -3.77 -4.24
N ASN A 120 -2.64 -3.34 -4.69
CA ASN A 120 -2.40 -2.56 -5.92
C ASN A 120 -3.02 -1.14 -5.95
N HIS A 121 -3.67 -0.69 -4.87
CA HIS A 121 -4.30 0.62 -4.78
C HIS A 121 -3.65 1.56 -3.76
N VAL A 122 -2.55 1.13 -3.13
CA VAL A 122 -1.75 2.01 -2.27
C VAL A 122 -1.10 3.11 -3.12
N ALA A 123 -1.45 4.36 -2.83
CA ALA A 123 -0.81 5.55 -3.34
C ALA A 123 -0.79 6.64 -2.26
N LYS A 124 0.03 7.69 -2.45
CA LYS A 124 0.12 8.84 -1.52
C LYS A 124 0.38 8.40 -0.07
N ALA A 125 1.18 7.35 0.06
CA ALA A 125 1.36 6.63 1.30
C ALA A 125 2.75 6.93 1.88
N PRO A 126 2.85 7.61 3.04
CA PRO A 126 4.12 7.76 3.72
C PRO A 126 4.61 6.39 4.20
N LEU A 127 5.89 6.11 4.00
CA LEU A 127 6.49 4.85 4.44
C LEU A 127 6.42 4.71 5.97
N ALA A 128 6.45 5.84 6.70
CA ALA A 128 6.26 5.87 8.15
C ALA A 128 4.94 5.21 8.58
N HIS A 129 3.86 5.38 7.82
CA HIS A 129 2.57 4.76 8.12
C HIS A 129 2.64 3.23 8.02
N PHE A 130 3.40 2.67 7.06
CA PHE A 130 3.63 1.23 7.03
C PHE A 130 4.37 0.76 8.30
N GLY A 131 5.38 1.53 8.72
CA GLY A 131 6.15 1.26 9.94
C GLY A 131 5.35 1.36 11.24
N SER A 132 4.44 2.34 11.35
CA SER A 132 3.66 2.56 12.58
C SER A 132 2.39 1.71 12.65
N TYR A 133 1.77 1.38 11.52
CA TYR A 133 0.48 0.66 11.47
C TYR A 133 0.66 -0.81 11.11
N PHE A 134 1.29 -1.11 9.97
CA PHE A 134 1.33 -2.46 9.41
C PHE A 134 2.40 -3.35 10.03
N ILE A 135 3.55 -2.79 10.42
CA ILE A 135 4.59 -3.58 11.09
C ILE A 135 4.08 -4.18 12.43
N PRO A 136 3.50 -3.40 13.37
CA PRO A 136 2.92 -3.98 14.58
C PRO A 136 1.84 -5.02 14.28
N LEU A 137 1.03 -4.80 13.24
CA LEU A 137 0.03 -5.76 12.80
C LEU A 137 0.65 -7.08 12.33
N THR A 138 1.73 -7.06 11.54
CA THR A 138 2.41 -8.30 11.12
C THR A 138 2.95 -9.08 12.30
N GLN A 139 3.52 -8.40 13.31
CA GLN A 139 4.04 -9.04 14.52
C GLN A 139 2.92 -9.66 15.35
N TRP A 140 1.79 -8.96 15.48
CA TRP A 140 0.60 -9.47 16.15
C TRP A 140 0.03 -10.71 15.43
N LEU A 141 -0.06 -10.69 14.10
CA LEU A 141 -0.53 -11.81 13.28
C LEU A 141 0.35 -13.06 13.47
N GLU A 142 1.67 -12.89 13.47
CA GLU A 142 2.61 -14.00 13.68
C GLU A 142 2.49 -14.61 15.08
N LYS A 143 2.48 -13.75 16.11
CA LYS A 143 2.32 -14.19 17.49
C LYS A 143 1.01 -14.95 17.66
N ARG A 144 -0.09 -14.40 17.15
CA ARG A 144 -1.42 -15.00 17.28
C ARG A 144 -1.54 -16.31 16.50
N ALA A 145 -0.93 -16.41 15.32
CA ALA A 145 -0.89 -17.67 14.58
C ALA A 145 -0.16 -18.77 15.36
N ALA A 146 0.98 -18.44 16.00
CA ALA A 146 1.72 -19.41 16.81
C ALA A 146 0.96 -19.86 18.07
N GLU A 147 0.20 -18.96 18.71
CA GLU A 147 -0.71 -19.32 19.80
C GLU A 147 -1.80 -20.31 19.34
N LEU A 148 -2.41 -20.05 18.18
CA LEU A 148 -3.44 -20.92 17.61
C LEU A 148 -2.88 -22.29 17.20
N ASP A 149 -1.63 -22.37 16.72
CA ASP A 149 -0.97 -23.66 16.45
C ASP A 149 -0.79 -24.46 17.76
N ALA A 150 -0.40 -23.81 18.85
CA ALA A 150 -0.24 -24.47 20.15
C ALA A 150 -1.58 -25.02 20.68
N ASP A 151 -2.67 -24.31 20.38
CA ASP A 151 -4.05 -24.72 20.68
C ASP A 151 -4.64 -25.71 19.67
N LYS A 152 -3.86 -26.17 18.68
CA LYS A 152 -4.28 -27.09 17.59
C LYS A 152 -5.41 -26.53 16.71
N ARG A 153 -5.47 -25.21 16.54
CA ARG A 153 -6.42 -24.47 15.69
C ARG A 153 -5.78 -24.14 14.34
N ASP A 154 -5.32 -25.17 13.63
CA ASP A 154 -4.46 -25.04 12.43
C ASP A 154 -5.07 -24.20 11.30
N ILE A 155 -6.40 -24.30 11.09
CA ILE A 155 -7.11 -23.58 10.03
C ILE A 155 -7.05 -22.07 10.28
N GLU A 156 -7.29 -21.65 11.51
CA GLU A 156 -7.28 -20.24 11.87
C GLU A 156 -5.87 -19.68 11.88
N ALA A 157 -4.89 -20.45 12.38
CA ALA A 157 -3.48 -20.09 12.29
C ALA A 157 -3.07 -19.89 10.82
N ARG A 158 -3.51 -20.77 9.91
CA ARG A 158 -3.28 -20.60 8.47
C ARG A 158 -3.94 -19.34 7.91
N ASN A 159 -5.16 -19.01 8.34
CA ASN A 159 -5.82 -17.77 7.93
C ASN A 159 -5.01 -16.53 8.34
N LEU A 160 -4.48 -16.49 9.57
CA LEU A 160 -3.64 -15.39 10.02
C LEU A 160 -2.30 -15.30 9.27
N ARG A 161 -1.69 -16.43 8.90
CA ARG A 161 -0.50 -16.43 8.02
C ARG A 161 -0.81 -15.88 6.63
N ASN A 162 -1.97 -16.21 6.06
CA ASN A 162 -2.39 -15.64 4.78
C ASN A 162 -2.60 -14.12 4.88
N LEU A 163 -3.16 -13.63 5.99
CA LEU A 163 -3.32 -12.19 6.24
C LEU A 163 -1.97 -11.50 6.42
N HIS A 164 -1.02 -12.15 7.09
CA HIS A 164 0.34 -11.65 7.20
C HIS A 164 0.99 -11.45 5.83
N GLU A 165 0.89 -12.43 4.93
CA GLU A 165 1.40 -12.30 3.56
C GLU A 165 0.70 -11.13 2.82
N GLN A 166 -0.62 -11.00 2.96
CA GLN A 166 -1.39 -9.91 2.35
C GLN A 166 -0.97 -8.53 2.86
N VAL A 167 -0.63 -8.39 4.15
CA VAL A 167 -0.09 -7.13 4.70
C VAL A 167 1.25 -6.80 4.04
N TRP A 168 2.16 -7.77 3.93
CA TRP A 168 3.43 -7.56 3.23
C TRP A 168 3.25 -7.26 1.74
N ALA A 169 2.20 -7.78 1.10
CA ALA A 169 1.87 -7.45 -0.28
C ALA A 169 1.50 -5.98 -0.51
N LEU A 170 1.22 -5.21 0.54
CA LEU A 170 1.01 -3.76 0.45
C LEU A 170 2.32 -2.96 0.41
N LEU A 171 3.42 -3.51 0.94
CA LEU A 171 4.72 -2.83 1.06
C LEU A 171 5.23 -2.24 -0.27
N PRO A 172 5.20 -2.96 -1.42
CA PRO A 172 5.63 -2.40 -2.70
C PRO A 172 4.93 -1.08 -3.05
N GLY A 173 3.63 -0.96 -2.78
CA GLY A 173 2.86 0.26 -3.06
C GLY A 173 3.24 1.43 -2.15
N TYR A 174 3.57 1.16 -0.87
CA TYR A 174 4.14 2.16 0.04
C TYR A 174 5.50 2.62 -0.46
N CYS A 175 6.39 1.69 -0.78
CA CYS A 175 7.71 1.97 -1.32
C CYS A 175 7.66 2.81 -2.61
N ALA A 176 6.72 2.52 -3.51
CA ALA A 176 6.56 3.25 -4.75
C ALA A 176 6.09 4.70 -4.54
N SER A 177 5.39 4.97 -3.44
CA SER A 177 4.76 6.27 -3.14
C SER A 177 5.51 7.11 -2.11
N ALA A 178 6.46 6.52 -1.39
CA ALA A 178 7.12 7.10 -0.23
C ALA A 178 7.89 8.38 -0.57
N ARG A 179 7.65 9.45 0.22
CA ARG A 179 8.40 10.72 0.14
C ARG A 179 9.28 10.97 1.36
N ASP A 180 9.03 10.22 2.43
CA ASP A 180 9.62 10.29 3.77
C ASP A 180 10.66 9.17 4.02
N VAL A 181 11.22 8.59 2.95
CA VAL A 181 12.11 7.42 3.03
C VAL A 181 13.32 7.68 3.94
N ALA A 182 13.88 8.89 3.91
CA ALA A 182 15.07 9.23 4.70
C ALA A 182 14.83 9.04 6.21
N ASP A 183 13.63 9.38 6.69
CA ASP A 183 13.27 9.34 8.10
C ASP A 183 12.58 8.01 8.48
N ALA A 184 11.77 7.46 7.57
CA ALA A 184 10.95 6.29 7.83
C ALA A 184 11.67 4.96 7.62
N LEU A 185 12.62 4.88 6.68
CA LEU A 185 13.28 3.62 6.33
C LEU A 185 14.13 3.03 7.47
N PRO A 186 14.91 3.79 8.27
CA PRO A 186 15.82 3.21 9.26
C PRO A 186 15.20 2.18 10.22
N PRO A 187 14.05 2.43 10.88
CA PRO A 187 13.41 1.42 11.72
C PRO A 187 12.83 0.23 10.93
N ILE A 188 12.39 0.46 9.69
CA ILE A 188 11.75 -0.55 8.83
C ILE A 188 12.79 -1.47 8.16
N ALA A 189 13.97 -0.93 7.82
CA ALA A 189 15.01 -1.63 7.06
C ALA A 189 15.49 -2.91 7.75
N ARG A 190 15.63 -2.87 9.08
CA ARG A 190 15.99 -4.06 9.86
C ARG A 190 14.94 -5.17 9.72
N LEU A 191 13.66 -4.80 9.80
CA LEU A 191 12.55 -5.76 9.70
C LEU A 191 12.42 -6.33 8.29
N MET A 192 12.66 -5.50 7.27
CA MET A 192 12.77 -5.98 5.88
C MET A 192 13.92 -6.97 5.73
N GLY A 193 15.07 -6.73 6.36
CA GLY A 193 16.21 -7.67 6.34
C GLY A 193 15.89 -9.01 7.00
N VAL A 194 15.23 -8.99 8.16
CA VAL A 194 14.77 -10.20 8.86
C VAL A 194 13.76 -10.96 7.99
N ALA A 195 12.75 -10.26 7.44
CA ALA A 195 11.76 -10.86 6.56
C ALA A 195 12.39 -11.49 5.30
N LEU A 196 13.38 -10.82 4.71
CA LEU A 196 14.11 -11.32 3.53
C LEU A 196 14.84 -12.64 3.84
N ALA A 197 15.47 -12.74 5.02
CA ALA A 197 16.22 -13.91 5.45
C ALA A 197 15.31 -15.07 5.88
N GLU A 198 14.33 -14.79 6.74
CA GLU A 198 13.61 -15.81 7.50
C GLU A 198 12.26 -16.20 6.90
N LYS A 199 11.67 -15.38 6.03
CA LYS A 199 10.25 -15.51 5.62
C LYS A 199 10.12 -15.65 4.08
N PRO A 200 10.25 -16.87 3.52
CA PRO A 200 10.17 -17.10 2.08
C PRO A 200 8.90 -16.58 1.40
N GLU A 201 7.77 -16.62 2.10
CA GLU A 201 6.44 -16.23 1.62
C GLU A 201 6.31 -14.71 1.39
N VAL A 202 7.05 -13.87 2.12
CA VAL A 202 7.00 -12.40 1.96
C VAL A 202 8.18 -11.83 1.16
N ARG A 203 9.19 -12.65 0.90
CA ARG A 203 10.46 -12.26 0.27
C ARG A 203 10.28 -11.51 -1.05
N SER A 204 9.37 -11.96 -1.91
CA SER A 204 9.07 -11.29 -3.20
C SER A 204 8.57 -9.86 -3.00
N HIS A 205 7.72 -9.62 -1.99
CA HIS A 205 7.19 -8.30 -1.66
C HIS A 205 8.27 -7.37 -1.12
N VAL A 206 9.20 -7.89 -0.29
CA VAL A 206 10.35 -7.12 0.21
C VAL A 206 11.31 -6.74 -0.92
N LEU A 207 11.63 -7.68 -1.81
CA LEU A 207 12.49 -7.44 -2.98
C LEU A 207 11.89 -6.36 -3.90
N GLN A 208 10.60 -6.47 -4.23
CA GLN A 208 9.90 -5.46 -5.02
C GLN A 208 9.86 -4.11 -4.31
N GLY A 209 9.62 -4.09 -3.00
CA GLY A 209 9.65 -2.86 -2.20
C GLY A 209 10.99 -2.14 -2.26
N LEU A 210 12.11 -2.86 -2.11
CA LEU A 210 13.46 -2.27 -2.22
C LEU A 210 13.71 -1.69 -3.61
N THR A 211 13.37 -2.45 -4.66
CA THR A 211 13.53 -1.99 -6.05
C THR A 211 12.70 -0.74 -6.32
N LEU A 212 11.43 -0.73 -5.90
CA LEU A 212 10.52 0.40 -6.10
C LEU A 212 10.93 1.65 -5.32
N LEU A 213 11.48 1.53 -4.11
CA LEU A 213 12.04 2.68 -3.39
C LEU A 213 13.07 3.43 -4.24
N ILE A 214 13.99 2.68 -4.86
CA ILE A 214 15.08 3.24 -5.66
C ILE A 214 14.56 3.77 -7.00
N MET A 215 13.69 3.01 -7.68
CA MET A 215 13.10 3.42 -8.95
C MET A 215 12.23 4.67 -8.81
N SER A 216 11.38 4.72 -7.79
CA SER A 216 10.52 5.88 -7.53
C SER A 216 11.32 7.10 -7.12
N ALA A 217 12.37 6.97 -6.29
CA ALA A 217 13.24 8.10 -5.99
C ALA A 217 13.94 8.63 -7.25
N ARG A 218 14.43 7.75 -8.14
CA ARG A 218 15.10 8.16 -9.39
C ARG A 218 14.19 8.85 -10.39
N SER A 219 12.90 8.52 -10.40
CA SER A 219 11.94 9.15 -11.31
C SER A 219 11.51 10.55 -10.85
N ARG A 220 11.72 10.89 -9.57
CA ARG A 220 11.40 12.21 -9.03
C ARG A 220 12.49 13.22 -9.35
N LYS A 221 12.19 14.08 -10.33
CA LYS A 221 13.02 15.22 -10.71
C LYS A 221 12.26 16.51 -10.61
N GLU A 222 12.96 17.58 -10.22
CA GLU A 222 12.42 18.93 -10.10
C GLU A 222 13.23 19.90 -10.97
N PRO A 223 12.60 20.96 -11.49
CA PRO A 223 13.31 22.00 -12.22
C PRO A 223 14.22 22.77 -11.28
N THR A 224 15.51 22.83 -11.59
CA THR A 224 16.53 23.53 -10.81
C THR A 224 17.37 24.43 -11.71
N PRO A 225 17.87 25.58 -11.23
CA PRO A 225 18.79 26.40 -11.99
C PRO A 225 20.05 25.60 -12.35
N SER A 226 20.44 25.62 -13.62
CA SER A 226 21.67 24.99 -14.09
C SER A 226 22.89 25.59 -13.37
N LYS A 227 23.94 24.78 -13.17
CA LYS A 227 25.18 25.19 -12.50
C LYS A 227 25.91 26.35 -13.20
N ASP A 228 25.68 26.51 -14.50
CA ASP A 228 26.22 27.62 -15.30
C ASP A 228 25.34 28.89 -15.26
N GLY A 229 24.19 28.83 -14.58
CA GLY A 229 23.22 29.93 -14.47
C GLY A 229 22.47 30.25 -15.76
N LEU A 230 22.66 29.46 -16.83
CA LEU A 230 22.16 29.78 -18.18
C LEU A 230 20.96 28.93 -18.61
N GLY A 231 20.27 28.28 -17.66
CA GLY A 231 19.08 27.50 -17.96
C GLY A 231 18.46 26.79 -16.76
N ILE A 232 17.47 25.95 -17.05
CA ILE A 232 16.81 25.07 -16.09
C ILE A 232 17.19 23.63 -16.42
N GLU A 233 17.72 22.90 -15.44
CA GLU A 233 17.98 21.46 -15.53
C GLU A 233 16.99 20.68 -14.66
N MET A 234 16.71 19.43 -15.05
CA MET A 234 15.89 18.52 -14.23
C MET A 234 16.80 17.70 -13.32
N ALA A 235 17.00 18.17 -12.08
CA ALA A 235 17.77 17.47 -11.06
C ALA A 235 16.86 16.59 -10.19
N LEU A 236 17.45 15.68 -9.41
CA LEU A 236 16.68 14.90 -8.42
C LEU A 236 16.11 15.83 -7.36
N ALA A 237 14.86 15.59 -6.97
CA ALA A 237 14.26 16.29 -5.84
C ALA A 237 15.08 16.05 -4.56
N ALA A 238 15.09 17.02 -3.65
CA ALA A 238 15.90 16.94 -2.42
C ALA A 238 15.54 15.71 -1.56
N ASP A 239 14.24 15.41 -1.45
CA ASP A 239 13.72 14.24 -0.73
C ASP A 239 14.13 12.92 -1.41
N ALA A 240 14.14 12.88 -2.74
CA ALA A 240 14.58 11.73 -3.53
C ALA A 240 16.09 11.48 -3.40
N GLN A 241 16.91 12.53 -3.41
CA GLN A 241 18.34 12.42 -3.16
C GLN A 241 18.61 11.87 -1.75
N ALA A 242 17.91 12.38 -0.73
CA ALA A 242 17.99 11.88 0.64
C ALA A 242 17.53 10.42 0.77
N ALA A 243 16.47 10.03 0.05
CA ALA A 243 15.99 8.66 -0.02
C ALA A 243 17.06 7.70 -0.57
N LEU A 244 17.66 8.02 -1.71
CA LEU A 244 18.70 7.19 -2.33
C LEU A 244 19.94 7.06 -1.43
N ALA A 245 20.38 8.17 -0.81
CA ALA A 245 21.48 8.15 0.13
C ALA A 245 21.18 7.27 1.34
N THR A 246 19.94 7.32 1.86
CA THR A 246 19.51 6.50 2.99
C THR A 246 19.50 5.01 2.63
N VAL A 247 18.89 4.63 1.51
CA VAL A 247 18.91 3.23 1.02
C VAL A 247 20.34 2.75 0.82
N GLY A 248 21.21 3.59 0.22
CA GLY A 248 22.62 3.30 0.01
C GLY A 248 23.39 2.99 1.30
N ARG A 249 23.11 3.69 2.40
CA ARG A 249 23.72 3.40 3.72
C ARG A 249 23.36 2.02 4.26
N PHE A 250 22.18 1.51 3.92
CA PHE A 250 21.75 0.15 4.27
C PHE A 250 22.28 -0.93 3.31
N GLY A 251 23.00 -0.55 2.25
CA GLY A 251 23.59 -1.47 1.28
C GLY A 251 24.44 -2.58 1.90
N LYS A 252 25.32 -2.26 2.87
CA LYS A 252 26.11 -3.26 3.62
C LYS A 252 25.28 -4.30 4.36
N ASN A 253 24.05 -3.96 4.74
CA ASN A 253 23.16 -4.85 5.46
C ASN A 253 22.33 -5.68 4.49
N PHE A 254 21.83 -5.07 3.40
CA PHE A 254 20.96 -5.75 2.44
C PHE A 254 21.74 -6.62 1.45
N LEU A 255 22.88 -6.17 0.92
CA LEU A 255 23.60 -6.90 -0.14
C LEU A 255 24.00 -8.33 0.27
N PRO A 256 24.59 -8.58 1.46
CA PRO A 256 24.89 -9.94 1.90
C PRO A 256 23.65 -10.82 1.98
N LEU A 257 22.54 -10.29 2.50
CA LEU A 257 21.27 -11.01 2.59
C LEU A 257 20.72 -11.36 1.20
N LEU A 258 20.78 -10.41 0.26
CA LEU A 258 20.34 -10.62 -1.12
C LEU A 258 21.18 -11.67 -1.84
N PHE A 259 22.50 -11.70 -1.63
CA PHE A 259 23.37 -12.73 -2.18
C PHE A 259 23.08 -14.11 -1.58
N ASN A 260 22.86 -14.20 -0.27
CA ASN A 260 22.47 -15.46 0.38
C ASN A 260 21.14 -15.97 -0.16
N VAL A 261 20.16 -15.08 -0.34
CA VAL A 261 18.86 -15.40 -0.92
C VAL A 261 18.96 -15.85 -2.37
N HIS A 262 19.81 -15.20 -3.18
CA HIS A 262 20.06 -15.62 -4.57
C HIS A 262 20.59 -17.06 -4.64
N GLN A 263 21.56 -17.39 -3.78
CA GLN A 263 22.17 -18.72 -3.73
C GLN A 263 21.17 -19.80 -3.29
N ALA A 264 20.30 -19.47 -2.34
CA ALA A 264 19.32 -20.40 -1.78
C ALA A 264 18.08 -20.63 -2.68
N GLU A 265 17.71 -19.67 -3.53
CA GLU A 265 16.47 -19.74 -4.31
C GLU A 265 16.62 -20.42 -5.70
N PRO A 266 15.58 -21.13 -6.18
CA PRO A 266 15.56 -21.72 -7.51
C PRO A 266 15.72 -20.70 -8.64
N THR A 267 16.21 -21.17 -9.79
CA THR A 267 16.51 -20.32 -10.96
C THR A 267 15.35 -19.44 -11.40
N GLY A 268 14.10 -19.91 -11.30
CA GLY A 268 12.91 -19.13 -11.67
C GLY A 268 12.68 -17.87 -10.84
N LYS A 269 13.18 -17.81 -9.60
CA LYS A 269 13.08 -16.64 -8.72
C LYS A 269 14.32 -15.75 -8.74
N ARG A 270 15.39 -16.16 -9.42
CA ARG A 270 16.63 -15.36 -9.51
C ARG A 270 16.46 -14.01 -10.21
N PRO A 271 15.61 -13.82 -11.24
CA PRO A 271 15.49 -12.52 -11.91
C PRO A 271 15.09 -11.37 -10.96
N ILE A 272 14.08 -11.57 -10.12
CA ILE A 272 13.63 -10.54 -9.16
C ILE A 272 14.69 -10.24 -8.10
N ILE A 273 15.47 -11.25 -7.68
CA ILE A 273 16.56 -11.07 -6.73
C ILE A 273 17.72 -10.31 -7.38
N GLN A 274 18.08 -10.65 -8.62
CA GLN A 274 19.13 -9.95 -9.38
C GLN A 274 18.77 -8.48 -9.63
N GLU A 275 17.50 -8.19 -9.91
CA GLU A 275 17.01 -6.82 -10.05
C GLU A 275 17.19 -6.04 -8.74
N ALA A 276 16.77 -6.61 -7.61
CA ALA A 276 16.96 -5.98 -6.30
C ALA A 276 18.44 -5.78 -5.95
N VAL A 277 19.31 -6.76 -6.24
CA VAL A 277 20.77 -6.64 -6.06
C VAL A 277 21.31 -5.48 -6.89
N ARG A 278 20.98 -5.40 -8.18
CA ARG A 278 21.43 -4.31 -9.07
C ARG A 278 20.93 -2.96 -8.57
N ALA A 279 19.66 -2.87 -8.16
CA ALA A 279 19.08 -1.65 -7.65
C ALA A 279 19.83 -1.18 -6.39
N VAL A 280 19.95 -2.03 -5.36
CA VAL A 280 20.62 -1.68 -4.10
C VAL A 280 22.10 -1.37 -4.30
N ALA A 281 22.82 -2.19 -5.08
CA ALA A 281 24.24 -1.94 -5.37
C ALA A 281 24.46 -0.59 -6.07
N SER A 282 23.56 -0.21 -6.98
CA SER A 282 23.67 1.06 -7.73
C SER A 282 23.50 2.33 -6.90
N VAL A 283 23.09 2.22 -5.63
CA VAL A 283 23.00 3.34 -4.67
C VAL A 283 23.92 3.17 -3.47
N THR A 284 24.60 2.02 -3.35
CA THR A 284 25.50 1.73 -2.23
C THR A 284 26.86 2.38 -2.48
N PRO A 285 27.41 3.17 -1.55
CA PRO A 285 28.73 3.78 -1.72
C PRO A 285 29.84 2.73 -1.87
N ALA A 286 30.81 2.95 -2.76
CA ALA A 286 31.89 1.99 -3.05
C ALA A 286 32.69 1.58 -1.80
N ALA A 287 32.90 2.51 -0.86
CA ALA A 287 33.58 2.24 0.42
C ALA A 287 32.82 1.27 1.35
N THR A 288 31.56 0.95 1.02
CA THR A 288 30.67 0.08 1.81
C THR A 288 30.58 -1.34 1.23
N VAL A 289 31.18 -1.58 0.05
CA VAL A 289 31.13 -2.86 -0.70
C VAL A 289 32.43 -3.68 -0.54
N ALA A 290 33.45 -3.12 0.11
CA ALA A 290 34.70 -3.80 0.47
C ALA A 290 34.61 -4.45 1.86
#